data_AF-A0A6V7J672-F1
#
_entry.id   AF-A0A6V7J672-F1
#
_cell.length_a   1.000
_cell.length_b   1.000
_cell.length_c   1.000
_cell.angle_alpha   90.00
_cell.angle_beta   90.00
_cell.angle_gamma   90.00
#
_symmetry.space_group_name_H-M   'P 1'
#
loop_
_entity.id
_entity.type
_entity.pdbx_description
1 polymer ?
#
loop_
_entity_poly.entity_id
_entity_poly.type
_entity_poly.pdbx_seq_one_letter_code
_entity_poly.pdbx_strand_id
1 'polypeptide(L)'
;QINIGLEKYPAGRIGDEPSIALADTLDRLGFKMSRLKTGTPPRLKKSTIDFSKCNIQKPDEIPEPFSFMNDQVWIKPEEQLYCYMTYTNDAVAKIIRDNLHCNLHVTEEVTGPRYCPSIESKVLKFGTNIHQIWLEPEGLNAELIYPGGLSCTLPAERQQELVNSMVGLEKAEIVRPGYGVEYDFIDPRELTNQLETRRIPGLFLAGQINGTTG
;
A
#
# COMPACT_ATOMS: atom_id res chain seq x y z
N GLN A 1 -3.21 -13.10 5.44
CA GLN A 1 -2.05 -13.79 4.83
C GLN A 1 -1.21 -12.75 4.11
N ILE A 2 0.12 -12.86 4.21
CA ILE A 2 1.06 -12.00 3.49
C ILE A 2 1.65 -12.76 2.30
N ASN A 3 1.87 -12.04 1.20
CA ASN A 3 2.44 -12.52 -0.05
C ASN A 3 3.64 -11.64 -0.45
N ILE A 4 4.80 -12.26 -0.66
CA ILE A 4 6.02 -11.62 -1.19
C ILE A 4 6.60 -12.58 -2.24
N GLY A 5 6.50 -12.20 -3.52
CA GLY A 5 6.78 -13.09 -4.63
C GLY A 5 5.92 -14.35 -4.59
N LEU A 6 6.58 -15.50 -4.48
CA LEU A 6 5.93 -16.81 -4.32
C LEU A 6 5.75 -17.22 -2.84
N GLU A 7 6.38 -16.51 -1.91
CA GLU A 7 6.27 -16.81 -0.48
C GLU A 7 4.92 -16.33 0.06
N LYS A 8 4.24 -17.22 0.78
CA LYS A 8 2.98 -16.93 1.45
C LYS A 8 3.01 -17.41 2.90
N TYR A 9 2.60 -16.58 3.84
CA TYR A 9 2.55 -16.96 5.27
C TYR A 9 1.37 -16.31 6.03
N PRO A 10 0.83 -17.00 7.05
CA PRO A 10 -0.27 -16.47 7.86
C PRO A 10 0.18 -15.25 8.66
N ALA A 11 -0.53 -14.14 8.50
CA ALA A 11 -0.28 -12.87 9.18
C ALA A 11 -1.46 -11.90 8.92
N GLY A 12 -1.72 -11.00 9.88
CA GLY A 12 -2.63 -9.87 9.71
C GLY A 12 -1.93 -8.67 9.07
N ARG A 13 -0.76 -8.33 9.61
CA ARG A 13 0.22 -7.38 9.07
C ARG A 13 1.62 -7.96 9.27
N ILE A 14 2.62 -7.39 8.61
CA ILE A 14 3.99 -7.89 8.78
C ILE A 14 4.41 -7.73 10.25
N GLY A 15 4.73 -8.85 10.91
CA GLY A 15 5.04 -8.88 12.35
C GLY A 15 3.84 -9.15 13.28
N ASP A 16 2.61 -9.20 12.77
CA ASP A 16 1.39 -9.44 13.56
C ASP A 16 0.74 -10.79 13.22
N GLU A 17 0.31 -11.51 14.25
CA GLU A 17 -0.46 -12.76 14.13
C GLU A 17 -1.87 -12.50 13.53
N PRO A 18 -2.41 -13.44 12.73
CA PRO A 18 -3.77 -13.32 12.20
C PRO A 18 -4.83 -13.64 13.26
N SER A 19 -6.01 -13.03 13.14
CA SER A 19 -7.19 -13.38 13.93
C SER A 19 -8.02 -14.46 13.22
N ILE A 20 -7.97 -15.70 13.70
CA ILE A 20 -8.63 -16.85 13.04
C ILE A 20 -10.00 -17.17 13.66
N ALA A 21 -10.06 -17.32 14.99
CA ALA A 21 -11.26 -17.79 15.67
C ALA A 21 -12.51 -16.89 15.48
N LEU A 22 -12.31 -15.58 15.31
CA LEU A 22 -13.39 -14.65 15.01
C LEU A 22 -13.92 -14.87 13.58
N ALA A 23 -13.03 -15.08 12.61
CA ALA A 23 -13.43 -15.36 11.22
C ALA A 23 -14.26 -16.65 11.15
N ASP A 24 -13.81 -17.73 11.79
CA ASP A 24 -14.56 -18.99 11.87
C ASP A 24 -15.94 -18.80 12.53
N THR A 25 -16.03 -17.92 13.52
CA THR A 25 -17.29 -17.63 14.21
C THR A 25 -18.26 -16.89 13.30
N LEU A 26 -17.78 -15.90 12.55
CA LEU A 26 -18.60 -15.16 11.58
C LEU A 26 -19.05 -16.05 10.42
N ASP A 27 -18.18 -16.94 9.94
CA ASP A 27 -18.52 -17.93 8.91
C ASP A 27 -19.61 -18.91 9.40
N ARG A 28 -19.48 -19.45 10.62
CA ARG A 28 -20.52 -20.30 11.24
C ARG A 28 -21.87 -19.60 11.41
N LEU A 29 -21.87 -18.27 11.55
CA LEU A 29 -23.09 -17.45 11.66
C LEU A 29 -23.71 -17.16 10.27
N GLY A 30 -23.09 -17.66 9.20
CA GLY A 30 -23.60 -17.63 7.84
C GLY A 30 -23.42 -16.28 7.13
N PHE A 31 -22.49 -15.43 7.59
CA PHE A 31 -22.15 -14.20 6.89
C PHE A 31 -21.57 -14.50 5.51
N LYS A 32 -21.93 -13.67 4.52
CA LYS A 32 -21.31 -13.75 3.19
C LYS A 32 -19.91 -13.14 3.26
N MET A 33 -18.91 -14.00 3.30
CA MET A 33 -17.50 -13.62 3.35
C MET A 33 -16.82 -13.84 2.01
N SER A 34 -15.87 -12.97 1.69
CA SER A 34 -14.97 -13.12 0.55
C SER A 34 -13.59 -12.55 0.91
N ARG A 35 -12.63 -12.63 0.00
CA ARG A 35 -11.25 -12.17 0.25
C ARG A 35 -10.90 -10.99 -0.63
N LEU A 36 -10.23 -10.01 -0.04
CA LEU A 36 -9.63 -8.88 -0.75
C LEU A 36 -8.12 -8.96 -0.66
N LYS A 37 -7.47 -8.47 -1.72
CA LYS A 37 -6.03 -8.34 -1.84
C LYS A 37 -5.66 -6.86 -1.93
N THR A 38 -4.70 -6.42 -1.12
CA THR A 38 -4.13 -5.06 -1.14
C THR A 38 -2.62 -5.12 -1.06
N GLY A 39 -1.91 -4.20 -1.72
CA GLY A 39 -0.43 -4.15 -1.69
C GLY A 39 0.11 -2.89 -1.04
N THR A 40 1.26 -3.00 -0.37
CA THR A 40 2.01 -1.87 0.19
C THR A 40 3.41 -1.79 -0.46
N PRO A 41 3.98 -0.59 -0.63
CA PRO A 41 5.32 -0.43 -1.20
C PRO A 41 6.42 -0.89 -0.22
N PRO A 42 7.65 -1.11 -0.72
CA PRO A 42 8.81 -1.25 0.16
C PRO A 42 9.04 0.02 0.98
N ARG A 43 9.72 -0.11 2.12
CA ARG A 43 10.21 1.02 2.92
C ARG A 43 11.68 1.27 2.63
N LEU A 44 12.01 2.50 2.26
CA LEU A 44 13.36 2.88 1.85
C LEU A 44 14.08 3.62 2.98
N LYS A 45 15.38 3.42 3.10
CA LYS A 45 16.21 4.14 4.06
C LYS A 45 16.50 5.56 3.57
N LYS A 46 16.03 6.56 4.30
CA LYS A 46 16.14 7.98 3.95
C LYS A 46 17.57 8.43 3.62
N SER A 47 18.56 7.98 4.39
CA SER A 47 19.97 8.38 4.24
C SER A 47 20.63 7.87 2.96
N THR A 48 19.98 6.97 2.22
CA THR A 48 20.53 6.31 1.02
C THR A 48 19.95 6.83 -0.29
N ILE A 49 19.04 7.81 -0.19
CA ILE A 49 18.34 8.42 -1.32
C ILE A 49 19.05 9.72 -1.71
N ASP A 50 19.29 9.91 -3.00
CA ASP A 50 19.80 11.15 -3.56
C ASP A 50 18.63 12.06 -3.96
N PHE A 51 18.09 12.78 -2.97
CA PHE A 51 16.97 13.69 -3.16
C PHE A 51 17.27 14.87 -4.10
N SER A 52 18.55 15.18 -4.36
CA SER A 52 18.93 16.27 -5.26
C SER A 52 18.53 16.01 -6.72
N LYS A 53 18.32 14.74 -7.07
CA LYS A 53 17.84 14.29 -8.39
C LYS A 53 16.32 14.17 -8.47
N CYS A 54 15.61 14.35 -7.36
CA CYS A 54 14.15 14.24 -7.29
C CYS A 54 13.50 15.62 -7.39
N ASN A 55 12.27 15.66 -7.89
CA ASN A 55 11.48 16.89 -7.90
C ASN A 55 10.96 17.16 -6.48
N ILE A 56 11.34 18.30 -5.89
CA ILE A 56 10.91 18.70 -4.55
C ILE A 56 9.46 19.17 -4.59
N GLN A 57 8.68 18.75 -3.60
CA GLN A 57 7.30 19.15 -3.41
C GLN A 57 7.15 19.70 -2.00
N LYS A 58 6.89 21.02 -1.95
CA LYS A 58 6.83 21.79 -0.71
C LYS A 58 5.43 21.73 -0.11
N PRO A 59 5.30 21.89 1.22
CA PRO A 59 4.02 22.15 1.86
C PRO A 59 3.40 23.44 1.34
N ASP A 60 2.09 23.59 1.55
CA ASP A 60 1.39 24.84 1.28
C ASP A 60 1.94 25.97 2.18
N GLU A 61 2.03 27.17 1.62
CA GLU A 61 2.50 28.35 2.36
C GLU A 61 1.55 28.71 3.51
N ILE A 62 0.26 28.42 3.35
CA ILE A 62 -0.79 28.61 4.36
C ILE A 62 -1.51 27.26 4.53
N PRO A 63 -1.09 26.42 5.48
CA PRO A 63 -1.65 25.09 5.66
C PRO A 63 -3.03 25.17 6.32
N GLU A 64 -3.99 24.47 5.74
CA GLU A 64 -5.35 24.44 6.25
C GLU A 64 -5.54 23.34 7.32
N PRO A 65 -6.10 23.66 8.49
CA PRO A 65 -6.42 22.64 9.48
C PRO A 65 -7.53 21.73 8.98
N PHE A 66 -7.33 20.42 9.13
CA PHE A 66 -8.36 19.44 8.76
C PHE A 66 -9.60 19.49 9.66
N SER A 67 -9.43 19.93 10.93
CA SER A 67 -10.53 20.05 11.89
C SER A 67 -11.03 21.49 11.97
N PHE A 68 -12.35 21.68 11.87
CA PHE A 68 -13.01 22.97 12.07
C PHE A 68 -12.86 23.56 13.48
N MET A 69 -12.39 22.77 14.44
CA MET A 69 -12.14 23.24 15.81
C MET A 69 -10.77 23.94 15.96
N ASN A 70 -9.92 23.85 14.95
CA ASN A 70 -8.59 24.45 14.95
C ASN A 70 -8.58 25.63 13.99
N ASP A 71 -8.07 26.77 14.44
CA ASP A 71 -7.89 27.95 13.59
C ASP A 71 -6.64 27.85 12.71
N GLN A 72 -5.69 26.97 13.07
CA GLN A 72 -4.42 26.81 12.36
C GLN A 72 -3.84 25.39 12.51
N VAL A 73 -2.97 25.01 11.59
CA VAL A 73 -2.11 23.82 11.73
C VAL A 73 -1.02 24.10 12.77
N TRP A 74 -0.76 23.13 13.65
CA TRP A 74 0.14 23.30 14.80
C TRP A 74 1.62 23.45 14.42
N ILE A 75 2.02 22.88 13.27
CA ILE A 75 3.38 22.94 12.74
C ILE A 75 3.50 24.05 11.70
N LYS A 76 4.52 24.89 11.85
CA LYS A 76 4.74 26.00 10.93
C LYS A 76 5.12 25.50 9.53
N PRO A 77 4.74 26.19 8.44
CA PRO A 77 5.04 25.75 7.07
C PRO A 77 6.53 25.47 6.84
N GLU A 78 7.43 26.29 7.40
CA GLU A 78 8.88 26.14 7.28
C GLU A 78 9.46 24.95 8.08
N GLU A 79 8.70 24.39 9.01
CA GLU A 79 9.06 23.22 9.81
C GLU A 79 8.44 21.92 9.25
N GLN A 80 7.51 22.03 8.28
CA GLN A 80 6.93 20.88 7.61
C GLN A 80 7.93 20.22 6.66
N LEU A 81 7.82 18.90 6.54
CA LEU A 81 8.72 18.13 5.69
C LEU A 81 8.37 18.29 4.22
N TYR A 82 9.39 18.22 3.37
CA TYR A 82 9.18 18.10 1.93
C TYR A 82 8.90 16.66 1.54
N CYS A 83 7.99 16.51 0.59
CA CYS A 83 7.89 15.29 -0.21
C CYS A 83 8.76 15.45 -1.46
N TYR A 84 9.11 14.33 -2.07
CA TYR A 84 9.86 14.33 -3.31
C TYR A 84 9.15 13.46 -4.34
N MET A 85 9.45 13.68 -5.60
CA MET A 85 8.81 12.96 -6.69
C MET A 85 9.89 12.44 -7.65
N THR A 86 9.74 11.17 -8.03
CA THR A 86 10.52 10.51 -9.07
C THR A 86 9.56 9.70 -9.97
N TYR A 87 10.09 9.01 -10.96
CA TYR A 87 9.30 8.26 -11.92
C TYR A 87 9.87 6.87 -12.17
N THR A 88 8.98 5.93 -12.47
CA THR A 88 9.38 4.68 -13.11
C THR A 88 9.81 4.93 -14.55
N ASN A 89 10.47 3.93 -15.15
CA ASN A 89 11.02 4.00 -16.49
C ASN A 89 10.98 2.62 -17.17
N ASP A 90 11.55 2.52 -18.37
CA ASP A 90 11.59 1.27 -19.13
C ASP A 90 12.36 0.14 -18.42
N ALA A 91 13.37 0.46 -17.61
CA ALA A 91 14.10 -0.54 -16.84
C ALA A 91 13.22 -1.16 -15.75
N VAL A 92 12.45 -0.34 -15.02
CA VAL A 92 11.42 -0.82 -14.07
C VAL A 92 10.44 -1.75 -14.78
N ALA A 93 9.91 -1.32 -15.91
CA ALA A 93 8.93 -2.08 -16.65
C ALA A 93 9.50 -3.41 -17.19
N LYS A 94 10.77 -3.42 -17.61
CA LYS A 94 11.48 -4.64 -18.00
C LYS A 94 11.61 -5.62 -16.83
N ILE A 95 12.05 -5.16 -15.66
CA ILE A 95 12.18 -6.00 -14.45
C ILE A 95 10.83 -6.63 -14.10
N ILE A 96 9.75 -5.86 -14.14
CA ILE A 96 8.39 -6.38 -13.89
C ILE A 96 8.02 -7.47 -14.90
N ARG A 97 8.17 -7.21 -16.20
CA ARG A 97 7.78 -8.14 -17.27
C ARG A 97 8.59 -9.44 -17.22
N ASP A 98 9.88 -9.35 -16.95
CA ASP A 98 10.76 -10.52 -16.85
C ASP A 98 10.42 -11.41 -15.63
N ASN A 99 9.82 -10.83 -14.57
CA ASN A 99 9.55 -11.51 -13.30
C ASN A 99 8.07 -11.78 -13.04
N LEU A 100 7.19 -11.67 -14.05
CA LEU A 100 5.75 -11.96 -13.88
C LEU A 100 5.47 -13.38 -13.39
N HIS A 101 6.31 -14.33 -13.78
CA HIS A 101 6.21 -15.73 -13.34
C HIS A 101 6.37 -15.90 -11.82
N CYS A 102 6.98 -14.92 -11.14
CA CYS A 102 7.12 -14.88 -9.69
C CYS A 102 6.01 -14.09 -8.99
N ASN A 103 5.00 -13.58 -9.72
CA ASN A 103 3.99 -12.67 -9.20
C ASN A 103 2.60 -13.33 -9.14
N LEU A 104 2.35 -14.12 -8.10
CA LEU A 104 1.03 -14.73 -7.85
C LEU A 104 -0.07 -13.70 -7.58
N HIS A 105 0.30 -12.49 -7.13
CA HIS A 105 -0.65 -11.42 -6.83
C HIS A 105 -1.34 -10.88 -8.09
N VAL A 106 -0.63 -10.88 -9.23
CA VAL A 106 -1.12 -10.37 -10.52
C VAL A 106 -1.76 -11.47 -11.37
N THR A 107 -1.27 -12.71 -11.30
CA THR A 107 -1.78 -13.83 -12.12
C THR A 107 -3.09 -14.42 -11.58
N GLU A 108 -3.33 -14.33 -10.28
CA GLU A 108 -4.58 -14.76 -9.64
C GLU A 108 -5.55 -13.57 -9.46
N GLU A 109 -6.10 -13.01 -10.55
CA GLU A 109 -7.20 -12.01 -10.50
C GLU A 109 -8.46 -12.62 -9.84
N VAL A 110 -8.39 -12.83 -8.53
CA VAL A 110 -9.46 -13.15 -7.61
C VAL A 110 -9.97 -11.80 -7.13
N THR A 111 -11.10 -11.36 -7.68
CA THR A 111 -11.98 -10.29 -7.15
C THR A 111 -11.29 -9.16 -6.36
N GLY A 112 -10.19 -8.62 -6.89
CA GLY A 112 -9.58 -7.40 -6.36
C GLY A 112 -10.44 -6.18 -6.72
N PRO A 113 -10.28 -5.05 -6.03
CA PRO A 113 -10.87 -3.80 -6.50
C PRO A 113 -10.44 -3.55 -7.96
N ARG A 114 -11.37 -3.12 -8.83
CA ARG A 114 -11.05 -2.79 -10.24
C ARG A 114 -9.89 -1.78 -10.40
N TYR A 115 -9.61 -1.04 -9.33
CA TYR A 115 -8.48 -0.15 -9.19
C TYR A 115 -7.21 -0.94 -8.84
N CYS A 116 -6.29 -1.06 -9.80
CA CYS A 116 -4.99 -1.74 -9.65
C CYS A 116 -4.02 -0.88 -8.81
N PRO A 117 -3.70 -1.25 -7.56
CA PRO A 117 -2.83 -0.42 -6.73
C PRO A 117 -1.34 -0.65 -7.04
N SER A 118 -0.98 -1.85 -7.49
CA SER A 118 0.43 -2.26 -7.61
C SER A 118 1.08 -1.75 -8.89
N ILE A 119 2.39 -1.52 -8.83
CA ILE A 119 3.16 -1.03 -9.97
C ILE A 119 3.21 -2.06 -11.09
N GLU A 120 3.21 -3.35 -10.75
CA GLU A 120 3.20 -4.44 -11.73
C GLU A 120 1.91 -4.44 -12.55
N SER A 121 0.76 -4.31 -11.88
CA SER A 121 -0.53 -4.20 -12.56
C SER A 121 -0.63 -2.93 -13.41
N LYS A 122 -0.08 -1.79 -12.95
CA LYS A 122 -0.07 -0.54 -13.72
C LYS A 122 0.74 -0.69 -15.02
N VAL A 123 1.93 -1.28 -14.95
CA VAL A 123 2.81 -1.51 -16.12
C VAL A 123 2.20 -2.47 -17.14
N LEU A 124 1.38 -3.43 -16.70
CA LEU A 124 0.70 -4.36 -17.60
C LEU A 124 -0.56 -3.77 -18.24
N LYS A 125 -1.26 -2.91 -17.51
CA LYS A 125 -2.57 -2.38 -17.92
C LYS A 125 -2.46 -1.11 -18.75
N PHE A 126 -1.46 -0.28 -18.50
CA PHE A 126 -1.30 1.02 -19.15
C PHE A 126 -0.14 0.99 -20.16
N GLY A 127 -0.33 1.64 -21.30
CA GLY A 127 0.70 1.68 -22.36
C GLY A 127 1.93 2.54 -22.05
N THR A 128 1.95 3.23 -20.91
CA THR A 128 3.11 4.01 -20.44
C THR A 128 3.87 3.24 -19.38
N ASN A 129 5.20 3.30 -19.43
CA ASN A 129 6.09 2.78 -18.39
C ASN A 129 6.50 3.86 -17.37
N ILE A 130 6.08 5.11 -17.59
CA ILE A 130 6.38 6.25 -16.73
C ILE A 130 5.19 6.45 -15.80
N HIS A 131 5.40 6.14 -14.52
CA HIS A 131 4.45 6.33 -13.44
C HIS A 131 5.10 7.19 -12.36
N GLN A 132 4.34 8.16 -11.85
CA GLN A 132 4.78 9.03 -10.78
C GLN A 132 4.86 8.28 -9.46
N ILE A 133 5.98 8.46 -8.76
CA ILE A 133 6.23 7.91 -7.43
C ILE A 133 6.53 9.06 -6.46
N TRP A 134 5.76 9.13 -5.38
CA TRP A 134 5.96 10.07 -4.29
C TRP A 134 6.88 9.47 -3.24
N LEU A 135 7.91 10.19 -2.82
CA LEU A 135 8.81 9.81 -1.73
C LEU A 135 8.43 10.63 -0.51
N GLU A 136 7.69 9.99 0.40
CA GLU A 136 7.07 10.63 1.56
C GLU A 136 7.80 10.20 2.84
N PRO A 137 8.28 11.13 3.67
CA PRO A 137 8.81 10.77 4.98
C PRO A 137 7.73 10.20 5.90
N GLU A 138 8.00 9.08 6.59
CA GLU A 138 7.01 8.46 7.50
C GLU A 138 6.83 9.22 8.83
N GLY A 139 7.61 10.27 9.07
CA GLY A 139 7.51 11.13 10.24
C GLY A 139 8.65 12.14 10.34
N LEU A 140 8.50 13.14 11.22
CA LEU A 140 9.49 14.23 11.42
C LEU A 140 10.91 13.71 11.67
N ASN A 141 11.03 12.67 12.50
CA ASN A 141 12.29 12.06 12.88
C ASN A 141 12.49 10.66 12.28
N ALA A 142 11.68 10.27 11.29
CA ALA A 142 11.75 8.93 10.71
C ALA A 142 12.94 8.79 9.75
N GLU A 143 13.61 7.64 9.84
CA GLU A 143 14.65 7.23 8.87
C GLU A 143 14.07 6.53 7.64
N LEU A 144 12.74 6.39 7.56
CA LEU A 144 12.04 5.68 6.51
C LEU A 144 11.32 6.64 5.55
N ILE A 145 11.37 6.29 4.27
CA ILE A 145 10.62 6.90 3.20
C ILE A 145 9.62 5.88 2.65
N TYR A 146 8.37 6.33 2.48
CA TYR A 146 7.28 5.64 1.81
C TYR A 146 7.24 6.05 0.32
N PRO A 147 7.53 5.13 -0.62
CA PRO A 147 7.43 5.43 -2.05
C PRO A 147 5.98 5.22 -2.54
N GLY A 148 5.13 6.21 -2.27
CA GLY A 148 3.73 6.25 -2.70
C GLY A 148 3.56 6.04 -4.20
N GLY A 149 2.75 5.05 -4.57
CA GLY A 149 2.54 4.63 -5.96
C GLY A 149 3.33 3.39 -6.38
N LEU A 150 4.29 2.93 -5.56
CA LEU A 150 5.17 1.78 -5.79
C LEU A 150 4.76 0.51 -5.02
N SER A 151 3.47 0.31 -4.72
CA SER A 151 3.01 -0.95 -4.14
C SER A 151 3.48 -2.12 -5.00
N CYS A 152 4.14 -3.11 -4.40
CA CYS A 152 4.83 -4.16 -5.14
C CYS A 152 4.81 -5.46 -4.33
N THR A 153 4.65 -6.58 -5.02
CA THR A 153 4.62 -7.92 -4.44
C THR A 153 5.65 -8.84 -5.08
N LEU A 154 6.59 -8.32 -5.86
CA LEU A 154 7.72 -9.12 -6.37
C LEU A 154 8.62 -9.63 -5.23
N PRO A 155 9.48 -10.64 -5.48
CA PRO A 155 10.52 -11.04 -4.53
C PRO A 155 11.40 -9.85 -4.09
N ALA A 156 11.88 -9.86 -2.85
CA ALA A 156 12.56 -8.73 -2.22
C ALA A 156 13.79 -8.24 -3.01
N GLU A 157 14.58 -9.17 -3.56
CA GLU A 157 15.74 -8.88 -4.40
C GLU A 157 15.36 -8.18 -5.71
N ARG A 158 14.22 -8.56 -6.31
CA ARG A 158 13.71 -7.92 -7.52
C ARG A 158 13.12 -6.54 -7.21
N GLN A 159 12.52 -6.37 -6.03
CA GLN A 159 12.11 -5.04 -5.58
C GLN A 159 13.31 -4.10 -5.42
N GLN A 160 14.43 -4.60 -4.88
CA GLN A 160 15.66 -3.82 -4.70
C GLN A 160 16.21 -3.37 -6.06
N GLU A 161 16.33 -4.29 -7.02
CA GLU A 161 16.75 -3.97 -8.39
C GLU A 161 15.82 -2.94 -9.06
N LEU A 162 14.50 -3.10 -8.89
CA LEU A 162 13.50 -2.19 -9.41
C LEU A 162 13.68 -0.78 -8.83
N VAL A 163 13.80 -0.66 -7.51
CA VAL A 163 14.01 0.62 -6.83
C VAL A 163 15.30 1.29 -7.31
N ASN A 164 16.40 0.55 -7.40
CA ASN A 164 17.68 1.12 -7.84
C ASN A 164 17.73 1.52 -9.31
N SER A 165 16.77 1.09 -10.12
CA SER A 165 16.66 1.54 -11.51
C SER A 165 16.01 2.93 -11.67
N MET A 166 15.44 3.50 -10.60
CA MET A 166 14.77 4.80 -10.62
C MET A 166 15.71 5.96 -10.28
N VAL A 167 15.46 7.12 -10.87
CA VAL A 167 16.28 8.33 -10.69
C VAL A 167 16.22 8.79 -9.22
N GLY A 168 17.41 9.06 -8.64
CA GLY A 168 17.56 9.44 -7.23
C GLY A 168 17.59 8.26 -6.25
N LEU A 169 17.22 7.06 -6.71
CA LEU A 169 17.16 5.85 -5.88
C LEU A 169 18.25 4.83 -6.23
N GLU A 170 19.26 5.20 -7.02
CA GLU A 170 20.26 4.28 -7.56
C GLU A 170 21.04 3.54 -6.46
N LYS A 171 21.11 4.11 -5.26
CA LYS A 171 21.73 3.52 -4.06
C LYS A 171 20.77 3.33 -2.90
N ALA A 172 19.47 3.51 -3.13
CA ALA A 172 18.48 3.41 -2.07
C ALA A 172 18.43 1.98 -1.52
N GLU A 173 18.48 1.84 -0.19
CA GLU A 173 18.37 0.56 0.51
C GLU A 173 16.92 0.31 0.91
N ILE A 174 16.38 -0.87 0.60
CA ILE A 174 15.09 -1.34 1.12
C ILE A 174 15.30 -1.86 2.55
N VAL A 175 14.67 -1.21 3.52
CA VAL A 175 14.65 -1.64 4.93
C VAL A 175 13.58 -2.70 5.16
N ARG A 176 12.45 -2.60 4.46
CA ARG A 176 11.35 -3.58 4.50
C ARG A 176 10.80 -3.79 3.09
N PRO A 177 10.68 -5.03 2.60
CA PRO A 177 10.09 -5.29 1.29
C PRO A 177 8.61 -4.89 1.28
N GLY A 178 8.13 -4.49 0.12
CA GLY A 178 6.71 -4.37 -0.19
C GLY A 178 6.07 -5.76 -0.20
N TYR A 179 4.77 -5.81 0.05
CA TYR A 179 4.05 -7.06 0.15
C TYR A 179 2.57 -6.90 -0.15
N GLY A 180 1.93 -8.01 -0.51
CA GLY A 180 0.49 -8.12 -0.66
C GLY A 180 -0.13 -8.71 0.60
N VAL A 181 -1.18 -8.10 1.13
CA VAL A 181 -2.03 -8.66 2.18
C VAL A 181 -3.30 -9.18 1.55
N GLU A 182 -3.67 -10.41 1.92
CA GLU A 182 -4.97 -10.99 1.64
C GLU A 182 -5.73 -11.21 2.95
N TYR A 183 -6.93 -10.67 3.02
CA TYR A 183 -7.78 -10.67 4.22
C TYR A 183 -9.24 -10.90 3.86
N ASP A 184 -9.98 -11.42 4.84
CA ASP A 184 -11.40 -11.69 4.69
C ASP A 184 -12.19 -10.41 4.97
N PHE A 185 -13.27 -10.22 4.22
CA PHE A 185 -14.25 -9.16 4.45
C PHE A 185 -15.66 -9.73 4.34
N ILE A 186 -16.60 -9.08 5.02
CA ILE A 186 -18.02 -9.36 4.95
C ILE A 186 -18.64 -8.46 3.89
N ASP A 187 -19.48 -9.03 3.02
CA ASP A 187 -20.25 -8.29 2.05
C ASP A 187 -21.06 -7.19 2.75
N PRO A 188 -20.83 -5.90 2.46
CA PRO A 188 -21.49 -4.81 3.18
C PRO A 188 -23.02 -4.80 3.02
N ARG A 189 -23.58 -5.58 2.07
CA ARG A 189 -25.03 -5.79 1.95
C ARG A 189 -25.62 -6.62 3.10
N GLU A 190 -24.78 -7.29 3.89
CA GLU A 190 -25.15 -7.94 5.16
C GLU A 190 -25.41 -6.92 6.28
N LEU A 191 -25.13 -5.63 6.05
CA LEU A 191 -25.35 -4.54 7.00
C LEU A 191 -26.56 -3.68 6.63
N THR A 192 -27.10 -3.01 7.64
CA THR A 192 -28.01 -1.87 7.46
C THR A 192 -27.20 -0.59 7.17
N ASN A 193 -27.89 0.50 6.80
CA ASN A 193 -27.23 1.80 6.62
C ASN A 193 -26.69 2.40 7.93
N GLN A 194 -27.01 1.79 9.07
CA GLN A 194 -26.48 2.14 10.40
C GLN A 194 -25.24 1.29 10.76
N LEU A 195 -24.74 0.48 9.82
CA LEU A 195 -23.62 -0.46 9.98
C LEU A 195 -23.89 -1.64 10.93
N GLU A 196 -25.11 -1.76 11.45
CA GLU A 196 -25.55 -2.93 12.21
C GLU A 196 -25.72 -4.13 11.28
N THR A 197 -25.31 -5.32 11.72
CA THR A 197 -25.49 -6.54 10.95
C THR A 197 -26.97 -6.95 10.90
N ARG A 198 -27.44 -7.40 9.74
CA ARG A 198 -28.82 -7.88 9.57
C ARG A 198 -29.08 -9.22 10.28
N ARG A 199 -28.03 -10.00 10.53
CA ARG A 199 -28.11 -11.34 11.14
C ARG A 199 -28.10 -11.31 12.65
N ILE A 200 -27.36 -10.37 13.23
CA ILE A 200 -27.10 -10.30 14.66
C ILE A 200 -27.39 -8.87 15.12
N PRO A 201 -28.59 -8.63 15.67
CA PRO A 201 -28.91 -7.34 16.28
C PRO A 201 -27.89 -6.99 17.38
N GLY A 202 -27.45 -5.75 17.44
CA GLY A 202 -26.45 -5.23 18.36
C GLY A 202 -24.99 -5.42 17.93
N LEU A 203 -24.72 -6.14 16.83
CA LEU A 203 -23.37 -6.24 16.25
C LEU A 203 -23.18 -5.21 15.14
N PHE A 204 -22.12 -4.41 15.22
CA PHE A 204 -21.77 -3.38 14.24
C PHE A 204 -20.39 -3.66 13.65
N LEU A 205 -20.25 -3.48 12.34
CA LEU A 205 -18.98 -3.67 11.63
C LEU A 205 -18.56 -2.38 10.93
N ALA A 206 -17.28 -2.02 11.01
CA ALA A 206 -16.74 -0.78 10.43
C ALA A 206 -15.30 -0.96 9.94
N GLY A 207 -14.92 -0.21 8.90
CA GLY A 207 -13.58 -0.25 8.30
C GLY A 207 -13.37 -1.41 7.33
N GLN A 208 -12.13 -1.93 7.26
CA GLN A 208 -11.73 -2.89 6.22
C GLN A 208 -12.53 -4.19 6.20
N ILE A 209 -13.10 -4.61 7.34
CA ILE A 209 -13.99 -5.77 7.43
C ILE A 209 -15.25 -5.63 6.55
N ASN A 210 -15.64 -4.40 6.17
CA ASN A 210 -16.77 -4.13 5.27
C ASN A 210 -16.33 -4.01 3.79
N GLY A 211 -15.09 -4.37 3.47
CA GLY A 211 -14.53 -4.31 2.12
C GLY A 211 -14.03 -2.92 1.69
N THR A 212 -13.95 -1.95 2.59
CA THR A 212 -13.32 -0.65 2.31
C THR A 212 -11.80 -0.74 2.47
N THR A 213 -11.05 0.11 1.76
CA THR A 213 -9.61 0.29 1.97
C THR A 213 -9.32 1.79 2.06
N GLY A 214 -8.41 2.19 2.95
CA GLY A 214 -8.00 3.57 3.19
C GLY A 214 -6.54 3.65 3.57
#